data_AF-K2DS29-F1
#
_entry.id   AF-K2DS29-F1
#
_cell.length_a   1.000
_cell.length_b   1.000
_cell.length_c   1.000
_cell.angle_alpha   90.00
_cell.angle_beta   90.00
_cell.angle_gamma   90.00
#
_symmetry.space_group_name_H-M   'P 1'
#
loop_
_entity.id
_entity.type
_entity.pdbx_description
1 polymer ?
#
loop_
_entity_poly.entity_id
_entity_poly.type
_entity_poly.pdbx_seq_one_letter_code
_entity_poly.pdbx_strand_id
1 'polypeptide(L)'
;MKLADLKQIWSNPNRLKEDGVDHINCSIAGTTPVGRFLAVDQKVSFQLEGLGNFMSPANLWAWLGCEGDDRFRSCHPKEIRDLKKEHKSDKTHVNSYQTLVIAAKWQQLNKLMKQGKFKLEAINLPLRVYRQDKATNFRTSLPYESWYCEGMLEVFKALQSGEEPDWKKIGTKISLEQAINEVKVSLFSTTA
;
A
#
# COMPACT_ATOMS: atom_id res chain seq x y z
N MET A 1 16.81 -1.94 16.36
CA MET A 1 17.18 -1.01 15.27
C MET A 1 16.26 0.19 15.31
N LYS A 2 16.73 1.41 15.05
CA LYS A 2 15.87 2.60 15.10
C LYS A 2 15.13 2.73 13.77
N LEU A 3 13.86 3.11 13.78
CA LEU A 3 13.09 3.36 12.54
C LEU A 3 13.74 4.41 11.62
N ALA A 4 14.57 5.29 12.18
CA ALA A 4 15.36 6.24 11.41
C ALA A 4 16.34 5.56 10.45
N ASP A 5 16.83 4.36 10.81
CA ASP A 5 17.79 3.60 10.01
C ASP A 5 17.13 2.97 8.75
N LEU A 6 15.80 2.88 8.74
CA LEU A 6 15.02 2.35 7.61
C LEU A 6 14.83 3.36 6.47
N LYS A 7 15.10 4.66 6.68
CA LYS A 7 14.83 5.74 5.72
C LYS A 7 15.91 5.91 4.64
N GLN A 8 16.75 4.92 4.38
CA GLN A 8 17.82 5.08 3.40
C GLN A 8 17.28 5.06 1.96
N ILE A 9 17.15 6.25 1.37
CA ILE A 9 16.69 6.43 -0.02
C ILE A 9 17.87 6.22 -0.96
N TRP A 10 17.88 5.12 -1.70
CA TRP A 10 18.71 4.99 -2.89
C TRP A 10 17.84 5.28 -4.11
N SER A 11 18.15 6.31 -4.89
CA SER A 11 17.34 6.68 -6.06
C SER A 11 17.34 5.63 -7.19
N ASN A 12 18.25 4.65 -7.15
CA ASN A 12 18.35 3.59 -8.17
C ASN A 12 18.31 2.19 -7.53
N PRO A 13 17.25 1.37 -7.77
CA PRO A 13 17.15 0.02 -7.22
C PRO A 13 18.20 -0.95 -7.77
N ASN A 14 18.87 -0.61 -8.87
CA ASN A 14 19.97 -1.43 -9.43
C ASN A 14 21.27 -1.35 -8.62
N ARG A 15 21.37 -0.44 -7.63
CA ARG A 15 22.50 -0.39 -6.69
C ARG A 15 22.32 -1.28 -5.46
N LEU A 16 21.11 -1.80 -5.26
CA LEU A 16 20.82 -2.71 -4.16
C LEU A 16 21.53 -4.05 -4.40
N LYS A 17 21.94 -4.72 -3.32
CA LYS A 17 22.53 -6.05 -3.40
C LYS A 17 21.44 -7.10 -3.54
N GLU A 18 20.87 -7.54 -2.43
CA GLU A 18 19.99 -8.71 -2.36
C GLU A 18 18.79 -8.44 -1.45
N ASP A 19 17.60 -8.77 -1.95
CA ASP A 19 16.35 -8.66 -1.19
C ASP A 19 16.38 -9.64 -0.01
N GLY A 20 16.19 -9.10 1.20
CA GLY A 20 16.36 -9.80 2.47
C GLY A 20 17.75 -9.64 3.10
N VAL A 21 18.70 -8.97 2.43
CA VAL A 21 20.05 -8.73 2.95
C VAL A 21 20.28 -7.26 3.28
N ASP A 22 20.10 -6.36 2.30
CA ASP A 22 20.31 -4.92 2.48
C ASP A 22 19.01 -4.10 2.39
N HIS A 23 17.91 -4.74 2.00
CA HIS A 23 16.58 -4.14 1.89
C HIS A 23 15.49 -5.23 1.90
N ILE A 24 14.22 -4.82 1.98
CA ILE A 24 13.05 -5.69 1.76
C ILE A 24 12.25 -5.14 0.58
N ASN A 25 12.10 -5.95 -0.47
CA ASN A 25 11.23 -5.62 -1.61
C ASN A 25 9.76 -5.91 -1.27
N CYS A 26 9.00 -4.84 -1.02
CA CYS A 26 7.57 -4.85 -0.74
C CYS A 26 6.71 -4.93 -2.01
N SER A 27 7.14 -5.71 -3.00
CA SER A 27 6.35 -6.06 -4.18
C SER A 27 6.01 -7.54 -4.15
N ILE A 28 4.96 -7.95 -4.88
CA ILE A 28 4.62 -9.37 -5.01
C ILE A 28 5.74 -10.20 -5.66
N ALA A 29 6.65 -9.52 -6.38
CA ALA A 29 7.82 -10.12 -6.99
C ALA A 29 9.03 -10.21 -6.04
N GLY A 30 8.92 -9.72 -4.81
CA GLY A 30 9.96 -9.86 -3.78
C GLY A 30 10.29 -11.31 -3.47
N THR A 31 11.54 -11.59 -3.13
CA THR A 31 12.04 -12.93 -2.78
C THR A 31 11.73 -13.26 -1.33
N THR A 32 11.66 -12.25 -0.45
CA THR A 32 11.38 -12.45 0.97
C THR A 32 9.89 -12.69 1.23
N PRO A 33 9.52 -13.64 2.11
CA PRO A 33 8.13 -13.81 2.53
C PRO A 33 7.53 -12.54 3.14
N VAL A 34 8.34 -11.81 3.91
CA VAL A 34 7.92 -10.58 4.57
C VAL A 34 7.69 -9.46 3.56
N GLY A 35 8.55 -9.30 2.55
CA GLY A 35 8.35 -8.32 1.48
C GLY A 35 7.08 -8.58 0.68
N ARG A 36 6.84 -9.83 0.27
CA ARG A 36 5.59 -10.20 -0.44
C ARG A 36 4.36 -9.96 0.42
N PHE A 37 4.44 -10.24 1.72
CA PHE A 37 3.34 -10.00 2.64
C PHE A 37 3.03 -8.50 2.80
N LEU A 38 4.07 -7.65 2.79
CA LEU A 38 3.93 -6.21 2.79
C LEU A 38 3.52 -5.62 1.43
N ALA A 39 3.39 -6.41 0.37
CA ALA A 39 3.03 -5.91 -0.95
C ALA A 39 1.59 -5.38 -0.99
N VAL A 40 1.34 -4.33 -1.78
CA VAL A 40 0.02 -3.67 -1.88
C VAL A 40 -1.08 -4.60 -2.42
N ASP A 41 -0.70 -5.59 -3.21
CA ASP A 41 -1.56 -6.59 -3.85
C ASP A 41 -1.67 -7.90 -3.05
N GLN A 42 -1.10 -7.94 -1.84
CA GLN A 42 -1.27 -9.08 -0.94
C GLN A 42 -2.76 -9.26 -0.59
N LYS A 43 -3.28 -10.46 -0.86
CA LYS A 43 -4.68 -10.82 -0.67
C LYS A 43 -5.01 -11.10 0.80
N VAL A 44 -5.29 -10.03 1.52
CA VAL A 44 -5.83 -10.10 2.88
C VAL A 44 -7.07 -9.23 2.90
N SER A 45 -8.24 -9.83 3.04
CA SER A 45 -9.47 -9.05 3.09
C SER A 45 -9.48 -8.12 4.30
N PHE A 46 -9.94 -6.89 4.11
CA PHE A 46 -10.14 -5.92 5.18
C PHE A 46 -11.43 -5.13 4.96
N GLN A 47 -11.89 -4.49 6.03
CA GLN A 47 -13.04 -3.61 6.04
C GLN A 47 -12.56 -2.21 6.39
N LEU A 48 -12.74 -1.26 5.48
CA LEU A 48 -12.47 0.15 5.74
C LEU A 48 -13.80 0.82 6.07
N GLU A 49 -13.89 1.37 7.28
CA GLU A 49 -15.12 2.01 7.75
C GLU A 49 -15.58 3.12 6.79
N GLY A 50 -16.87 3.15 6.50
CA GLY A 50 -17.47 4.08 5.55
C GLY A 50 -17.23 3.78 4.06
N LEU A 51 -16.27 2.92 3.71
CA LEU A 51 -15.98 2.55 2.31
C LEU A 51 -16.27 1.09 1.98
N GLY A 52 -16.35 0.20 2.97
CA GLY A 52 -16.77 -1.20 2.81
C GLY A 52 -15.61 -2.21 2.78
N ASN A 53 -15.89 -3.40 2.23
CA ASN A 53 -14.95 -4.52 2.20
C ASN A 53 -14.13 -4.55 0.91
N PHE A 54 -12.86 -4.94 1.03
CA PHE A 54 -11.93 -5.09 -0.09
C PHE A 54 -11.04 -6.32 0.10
N MET A 55 -10.67 -6.98 -0.99
CA MET A 55 -9.78 -8.16 -0.94
C MET A 55 -8.30 -7.81 -0.74
N SER A 56 -7.86 -6.62 -1.17
CA SER A 56 -6.49 -6.13 -0.97
C SER A 56 -6.41 -4.60 -1.08
N PRO A 57 -5.34 -3.95 -0.60
CA PRO A 57 -5.16 -2.51 -0.77
C PRO A 57 -5.03 -2.10 -2.23
N ALA A 58 -4.54 -3.01 -3.11
CA ALA A 58 -4.57 -2.81 -4.55
C ALA A 58 -6.01 -2.76 -5.11
N ASN A 59 -6.92 -3.57 -4.57
CA ASN A 59 -8.35 -3.52 -4.92
C ASN A 59 -8.98 -2.18 -4.53
N LEU A 60 -8.73 -1.69 -3.30
CA LEU A 60 -9.15 -0.35 -2.87
C LEU A 60 -8.57 0.73 -3.79
N TRP A 61 -7.28 0.67 -4.08
CA TRP A 61 -6.64 1.66 -4.94
C TRP A 61 -7.23 1.66 -6.36
N ALA A 62 -7.53 0.49 -6.92
CA ALA A 62 -8.20 0.39 -8.21
C ALA A 62 -9.61 0.97 -8.18
N TRP A 63 -10.40 0.63 -7.15
CA TRP A 63 -11.75 1.17 -6.91
C TRP A 63 -11.75 2.70 -6.84
N LEU A 64 -10.80 3.30 -6.09
CA LEU A 64 -10.62 4.76 -6.01
C LEU A 64 -10.23 5.40 -7.35
N GLY A 65 -9.55 4.66 -8.23
CA GLY A 65 -9.14 5.14 -9.55
C GLY A 65 -10.19 4.94 -10.64
N CYS A 66 -11.20 4.12 -10.40
CA CYS A 66 -12.21 3.74 -11.40
C CYS A 66 -13.62 4.09 -10.90
N GLU A 67 -13.78 5.31 -10.39
CA GLU A 67 -15.07 5.91 -10.01
C GLU A 67 -15.93 5.04 -9.07
N GLY A 68 -15.29 4.19 -8.27
CA GLY A 68 -15.98 3.34 -7.33
C GLY A 68 -16.66 2.10 -7.93
N ASP A 69 -16.21 1.60 -9.07
CA ASP A 69 -16.74 0.35 -9.63
C ASP A 69 -16.51 -0.85 -8.68
N ASP A 70 -17.61 -1.38 -8.15
CA ASP A 70 -17.61 -2.45 -7.14
C ASP A 70 -16.96 -3.76 -7.62
N ARG A 71 -16.81 -3.99 -8.94
CA ARG A 71 -16.04 -5.13 -9.47
C ARG A 71 -14.61 -5.13 -8.93
N PHE A 72 -14.03 -3.96 -8.67
CA PHE A 72 -12.69 -3.86 -8.11
C PHE A 72 -12.59 -4.28 -6.65
N ARG A 73 -13.69 -4.40 -5.89
CA ARG A 73 -13.62 -4.77 -4.46
C ARG A 73 -13.15 -6.21 -4.25
N SER A 74 -13.53 -7.10 -5.15
CA SER A 74 -13.36 -8.55 -5.01
C SER A 74 -12.60 -9.22 -6.16
N CYS A 75 -12.26 -8.50 -7.24
CA CYS A 75 -11.52 -9.09 -8.36
C CYS A 75 -10.09 -9.49 -7.97
N HIS A 76 -9.56 -10.53 -8.60
CA HIS A 76 -8.20 -10.99 -8.37
C HIS A 76 -7.20 -9.87 -8.73
N PRO A 77 -6.08 -9.65 -8.00
CA PRO A 77 -5.13 -8.57 -8.32
C PRO A 77 -4.57 -8.60 -9.74
N LYS A 78 -4.48 -9.80 -10.34
CA LYS A 78 -4.13 -10.00 -11.75
C LYS A 78 -5.17 -9.43 -12.72
N GLU A 79 -6.45 -9.47 -12.37
CA GLU A 79 -7.59 -8.98 -13.17
C GLU A 79 -7.76 -7.47 -13.08
N ILE A 80 -7.23 -6.83 -12.02
CA ILE A 80 -7.27 -5.36 -11.86
C ILE A 80 -6.75 -4.66 -13.11
N ARG A 81 -5.67 -5.18 -13.72
CA ARG A 81 -5.08 -4.57 -14.92
C ARG A 81 -6.04 -4.59 -16.10
N ASP A 82 -6.73 -5.70 -16.31
CA ASP A 82 -7.61 -5.87 -17.47
C ASP A 82 -8.90 -5.06 -17.27
N LEU A 83 -9.47 -5.09 -16.06
CA LEU A 83 -10.59 -4.22 -15.69
C LEU A 83 -10.23 -2.73 -15.81
N LYS A 84 -9.04 -2.30 -15.37
CA LYS A 84 -8.60 -0.89 -15.52
C LYS A 84 -8.57 -0.44 -16.98
N LYS A 85 -8.17 -1.31 -17.92
CA LYS A 85 -8.19 -1.00 -19.35
C LYS A 85 -9.60 -0.76 -19.87
N GLU A 86 -10.60 -1.50 -19.37
CA GLU A 86 -12.01 -1.30 -19.74
C GLU A 86 -12.51 0.08 -19.32
N HIS A 87 -12.13 0.55 -18.12
CA HIS A 87 -12.54 1.85 -17.60
C HIS A 87 -11.88 3.04 -18.31
N LYS A 88 -10.78 2.83 -19.05
CA LYS A 88 -9.97 3.91 -19.65
C LYS A 88 -9.58 5.01 -18.65
N SER A 89 -9.54 4.69 -17.35
CA SER A 89 -9.16 5.63 -16.31
C SER A 89 -7.69 5.43 -15.96
N ASP A 90 -6.89 6.46 -16.25
CA ASP A 90 -5.47 6.51 -15.91
C ASP A 90 -5.18 7.38 -14.68
N LYS A 91 -6.20 7.97 -14.04
CA LYS A 91 -6.01 8.93 -12.94
C LYS A 91 -6.81 8.52 -11.70
N THR A 92 -6.17 8.61 -10.54
CA THR A 92 -6.89 8.52 -9.27
C THR A 92 -7.66 9.82 -9.07
N HIS A 93 -8.98 9.74 -8.93
CA HIS A 93 -9.86 10.91 -8.77
C HIS A 93 -9.86 11.47 -7.35
N VAL A 94 -9.35 10.69 -6.40
CA VAL A 94 -9.28 11.00 -4.97
C VAL A 94 -7.86 11.42 -4.64
N ASN A 95 -7.65 12.66 -4.19
CA ASN A 95 -6.32 13.17 -3.88
C ASN A 95 -5.69 12.40 -2.71
N SER A 96 -6.51 12.05 -1.72
CA SER A 96 -6.09 11.33 -0.50
C SER A 96 -5.96 9.81 -0.64
N TYR A 97 -5.91 9.27 -1.85
CA TYR A 97 -5.83 7.83 -2.07
C TYR A 97 -4.65 7.17 -1.34
N GLN A 98 -3.51 7.86 -1.22
CA GLN A 98 -2.33 7.36 -0.52
C GLN A 98 -2.64 7.07 0.96
N THR A 99 -3.33 8.01 1.64
CA THR A 99 -3.76 7.86 3.03
C THR A 99 -4.68 6.66 3.19
N LEU A 100 -5.65 6.48 2.27
CA LEU A 100 -6.59 5.36 2.30
C LEU A 100 -5.90 4.01 2.09
N VAL A 101 -4.96 3.92 1.15
CA VAL A 101 -4.20 2.69 0.88
C VAL A 101 -3.30 2.31 2.06
N ILE A 102 -2.67 3.30 2.70
CA ILE A 102 -1.85 3.04 3.90
C ILE A 102 -2.71 2.72 5.12
N ALA A 103 -3.86 3.35 5.28
CA ALA A 103 -4.82 3.01 6.33
C ALA A 103 -5.31 1.56 6.20
N ALA A 104 -5.62 1.13 4.97
CA ALA A 104 -5.94 -0.27 4.69
C ALA A 104 -4.81 -1.22 5.13
N LYS A 105 -3.55 -0.89 4.83
CA LYS A 105 -2.39 -1.68 5.26
C LYS A 105 -2.23 -1.72 6.77
N TRP A 106 -2.41 -0.59 7.46
CA TRP A 106 -2.39 -0.56 8.92
C TRP A 106 -3.47 -1.46 9.53
N GLN A 107 -4.72 -1.40 9.05
CA GLN A 107 -5.79 -2.26 9.53
C GLN A 107 -5.49 -3.75 9.35
N GLN A 108 -4.96 -4.13 8.17
CA GLN A 108 -4.54 -5.51 7.90
C GLN A 108 -3.45 -5.98 8.88
N LEU A 109 -2.39 -5.19 9.02
CA LEU A 109 -1.25 -5.55 9.86
C LEU A 109 -1.61 -5.57 11.34
N ASN A 110 -2.37 -4.58 11.81
CA ASN A 110 -2.84 -4.51 13.19
C ASN A 110 -3.69 -5.73 13.54
N LYS A 111 -4.63 -6.11 12.67
CA LYS A 111 -5.43 -7.34 12.84
C LYS A 111 -4.54 -8.59 12.91
N LEU A 112 -3.55 -8.71 12.03
CA LEU A 112 -2.68 -9.88 11.99
C LEU A 112 -1.69 -9.94 13.15
N MET A 113 -1.20 -8.80 13.64
CA MET A 113 -0.42 -8.72 14.88
C MET A 113 -1.22 -9.18 16.08
N LYS A 114 -2.46 -8.69 16.23
CA LYS A 114 -3.38 -9.12 17.30
C LYS A 114 -3.67 -10.63 17.25
N GLN A 115 -3.61 -11.23 16.05
CA GLN A 115 -3.74 -12.68 15.86
C GLN A 115 -2.43 -13.47 16.01
N GLY A 116 -1.30 -12.80 16.27
CA GLY A 116 0.03 -13.43 16.33
C GLY A 116 0.56 -13.93 14.98
N LYS A 117 -0.06 -13.52 13.86
CA LYS A 117 0.29 -13.93 12.49
C LYS A 117 1.30 -13.02 11.81
N PHE A 118 1.62 -11.89 12.42
CA PHE A 118 2.65 -10.97 11.96
C PHE A 118 3.47 -10.49 13.16
N LYS A 119 4.79 -10.41 12.97
CA LYS A 119 5.77 -9.99 13.97
C LYS A 119 6.60 -8.88 13.36
N LEU A 120 6.59 -7.71 13.99
CA LEU A 120 7.23 -6.52 13.43
C LEU A 120 8.76 -6.60 13.48
N GLU A 121 9.30 -7.43 14.37
CA GLU A 121 10.73 -7.71 14.51
C GLU A 121 11.33 -8.30 13.24
N ALA A 122 10.51 -8.88 12.36
CA ALA A 122 10.92 -9.33 11.03
C ALA A 122 11.26 -8.18 10.08
N ILE A 123 10.94 -6.94 10.43
CA ILE A 123 11.24 -5.73 9.65
C ILE A 123 12.45 -5.03 10.24
N ASN A 124 13.62 -5.41 9.76
CA ASN A 124 14.90 -4.86 10.19
C ASN A 124 15.75 -4.32 9.03
N LEU A 125 15.17 -4.13 7.85
CA LEU A 125 15.87 -3.63 6.67
C LEU A 125 15.04 -2.55 5.96
N PRO A 126 15.69 -1.59 5.28
CA PRO A 126 15.00 -0.56 4.50
C PRO A 126 13.96 -1.14 3.54
N LEU A 127 12.79 -0.53 3.46
CA LEU A 127 11.74 -0.96 2.54
C LEU A 127 11.97 -0.40 1.14
N ARG A 128 11.68 -1.20 0.12
CA ARG A 128 11.73 -0.81 -1.29
C ARG A 128 10.54 -1.38 -2.03
N VAL A 129 10.24 -0.80 -3.19
CA VAL A 129 9.21 -1.33 -4.08
C VAL A 129 9.70 -1.24 -5.52
N TYR A 130 10.06 -2.38 -6.09
CA TYR A 130 10.49 -2.46 -7.46
C TYR A 130 10.07 -3.78 -8.10
N ARG A 131 9.96 -3.79 -9.43
CA ARG A 131 9.91 -5.01 -10.23
C ARG A 131 11.30 -5.33 -10.76
N GLN A 132 11.62 -6.61 -10.87
CA GLN A 132 12.83 -7.08 -11.54
C GLN A 132 12.44 -7.82 -12.82
N ASP A 133 12.99 -7.38 -13.94
CA ASP A 133 12.89 -8.11 -15.19
C ASP A 133 13.76 -9.37 -15.11
N LYS A 134 13.16 -10.54 -15.38
CA LYS A 134 13.85 -11.82 -15.19
C LYS A 134 14.91 -12.10 -16.26
N ALA A 135 14.79 -11.52 -17.45
CA ALA A 135 15.71 -11.77 -18.55
C ALA A 135 16.97 -10.91 -18.42
N THR A 136 16.80 -9.66 -18.01
CA THR A 136 17.89 -8.66 -17.93
C THR A 136 18.41 -8.46 -16.51
N ASN A 137 17.72 -8.98 -15.50
CA ASN A 137 17.93 -8.65 -14.08
C ASN A 137 17.79 -7.16 -13.75
N PHE A 138 17.26 -6.35 -14.67
CA PHE A 138 17.10 -4.93 -14.43
C PHE A 138 15.95 -4.66 -13.45
N ARG A 139 16.21 -3.82 -12.45
CA ARG A 139 15.23 -3.41 -11.44
C ARG A 139 14.63 -2.06 -11.81
N THR A 140 13.31 -1.97 -11.76
CA THR A 140 12.55 -0.73 -11.99
C THR A 140 11.69 -0.43 -10.79
N SER A 141 11.94 0.71 -10.15
CA SER A 141 11.09 1.25 -9.08
C SER A 141 9.67 1.40 -9.56
N LEU A 142 8.70 1.00 -8.73
CA LEU A 142 7.30 1.24 -9.05
C LEU A 142 6.94 2.71 -8.73
N PRO A 143 6.01 3.33 -9.48
CA PRO A 143 5.68 4.76 -9.31
C PRO A 143 5.25 5.16 -7.90
N TYR A 144 4.81 4.18 -7.09
CA TYR A 144 4.37 4.39 -5.73
C TYR A 144 5.41 4.11 -4.64
N GLU A 145 6.63 3.72 -5.01
CA GLU A 145 7.66 3.30 -4.05
C GLU A 145 7.85 4.32 -2.92
N SER A 146 8.03 5.60 -3.27
CA SER A 146 8.36 6.66 -2.32
C SER A 146 7.30 6.81 -1.23
N TRP A 147 6.06 7.17 -1.63
CA TRP A 147 4.99 7.43 -0.67
C TRP A 147 4.56 6.16 0.07
N TYR A 148 4.67 4.99 -0.58
CA TYR A 148 4.30 3.73 0.04
C TYR A 148 5.28 3.34 1.14
N CYS A 149 6.58 3.36 0.86
CA CYS A 149 7.60 3.04 1.86
C CYS A 149 7.52 4.01 3.04
N GLU A 150 7.38 5.31 2.78
CA GLU A 150 7.21 6.31 3.84
C GLU A 150 5.97 6.05 4.69
N GLY A 151 4.83 5.79 4.06
CA GLY A 151 3.60 5.46 4.77
C GLY A 151 3.73 4.20 5.62
N MET A 152 4.37 3.15 5.09
CA MET A 152 4.62 1.91 5.84
C MET A 152 5.51 2.12 7.06
N LEU A 153 6.48 3.04 7.01
CA LEU A 153 7.28 3.38 8.19
C LEU A 153 6.46 4.05 9.29
N GLU A 154 5.50 4.91 8.93
CA GLU A 154 4.55 5.48 9.90
C GLU A 154 3.60 4.39 10.45
N VAL A 155 3.18 3.43 9.61
CA VAL A 155 2.41 2.26 10.08
C VAL A 155 3.20 1.45 11.09
N PHE A 156 4.49 1.18 10.86
CA PHE A 156 5.30 0.43 11.81
C PHE A 156 5.51 1.15 13.13
N LYS A 157 5.68 2.48 13.10
CA LYS A 157 5.71 3.30 14.32
C LYS A 157 4.44 3.12 15.14
N ALA A 158 3.29 3.28 14.50
CA ALA A 158 1.98 3.14 15.12
C ALA A 158 1.78 1.75 15.73
N LEU A 159 2.18 0.70 15.00
CA LEU A 159 2.11 -0.67 15.50
C LEU A 159 3.04 -0.93 16.69
N GLN A 160 4.19 -0.24 16.78
CA GLN A 160 5.10 -0.32 17.93
C GLN A 160 4.57 0.42 19.15
N SER A 161 4.02 1.62 18.97
CA SER A 161 3.49 2.43 20.07
C SER A 161 2.09 1.99 20.53
N GLY A 162 1.37 1.21 19.73
CA GLY A 162 -0.02 0.87 19.99
C GLY A 162 -1.00 2.00 19.64
N GLU A 163 -0.55 3.00 18.88
CA GLU A 163 -1.32 4.17 18.48
C GLU A 163 -1.78 4.07 17.02
N GLU A 164 -2.46 5.11 16.52
CA GLU A 164 -2.75 5.27 15.10
C GLU A 164 -1.58 5.91 14.34
N PRO A 165 -1.41 5.61 13.04
CA PRO A 165 -0.46 6.32 12.19
C PRO A 165 -0.74 7.82 12.17
N ASP A 166 0.32 8.61 12.12
CA ASP A 166 0.22 10.04 11.87
C ASP A 166 -0.15 10.28 10.39
N TRP A 167 -1.45 10.32 10.11
CA TRP A 167 -2.00 10.48 8.77
C TRP A 167 -1.51 11.76 8.08
N LYS A 168 -1.10 12.79 8.84
CA LYS A 168 -0.59 14.03 8.26
C LYS A 168 0.79 13.86 7.61
N LYS A 169 1.52 12.81 7.97
CA LYS A 169 2.81 12.44 7.36
C LYS A 169 2.66 11.55 6.13
N ILE A 170 1.44 11.13 5.80
CA ILE A 170 1.15 10.21 4.71
C ILE A 170 0.45 10.99 3.60
N GLY A 171 1.15 11.26 2.50
CA GLY A 171 0.57 11.86 1.30
C GLY A 171 0.02 13.27 1.49
N THR A 172 -1.27 13.40 1.77
CA THR A 172 -2.05 14.65 1.59
C THR A 172 -2.26 15.52 2.83
N LYS A 173 -1.56 15.29 3.95
CA LYS A 173 -1.68 16.11 5.18
C LYS A 173 -3.11 16.23 5.75
N ILE A 174 -4.03 15.34 5.38
CA ILE A 174 -5.40 15.30 5.91
C ILE A 174 -5.61 14.10 6.85
N SER A 175 -6.65 14.14 7.67
CA SER A 175 -7.05 12.99 8.50
C SER A 175 -7.67 11.86 7.67
N LEU A 176 -7.72 10.65 8.22
CA LEU A 176 -8.41 9.51 7.59
C LEU A 176 -9.90 9.80 7.37
N GLU A 177 -10.55 10.45 8.33
CA GLU A 177 -11.96 10.86 8.21
C GLU A 177 -12.17 11.83 7.04
N GLN A 178 -11.28 12.82 6.91
CA GLN A 178 -11.32 13.76 5.78
C GLN A 178 -11.11 13.04 4.44
N ALA A 179 -10.20 12.07 4.39
CA ALA A 179 -9.99 11.24 3.19
C ALA A 179 -11.24 10.42 2.82
N ILE A 180 -11.90 9.81 3.80
CA ILE A 180 -13.15 9.07 3.58
C ILE A 180 -14.27 10.00 3.10
N ASN A 181 -14.38 11.19 3.68
CA ASN A 181 -15.38 12.18 3.27
C ASN A 181 -15.11 12.71 1.85
N GLU A 182 -13.85 12.91 1.45
CA GLU A 182 -13.49 13.24 0.07
C GLU A 182 -14.02 12.20 -0.91
N VAL A 183 -13.81 10.91 -0.61
CA VAL A 183 -14.34 9.81 -1.44
C VAL A 183 -15.85 9.87 -1.53
N LYS A 184 -16.54 10.05 -0.39
CA LYS A 184 -18.00 10.09 -0.37
C LYS A 184 -18.54 11.23 -1.21
N VAL A 185 -17.92 12.41 -1.10
CA VAL A 185 -18.29 13.58 -1.90
C VAL A 185 -17.99 13.32 -3.39
N SER A 186 -16.81 12.80 -3.71
CA SER A 186 -16.40 12.60 -5.11
C SER A 186 -17.19 11.53 -5.85
N LEU A 187 -17.61 10.45 -5.15
CA LEU A 187 -18.22 9.29 -5.79
C LEU A 187 -19.74 9.24 -5.66
N PHE A 188 -20.33 9.91 -4.66
CA PHE A 188 -21.78 9.80 -4.40
C PHE A 188 -22.57 11.11 -4.56
N SER A 189 -21.92 12.26 -4.79
CA SER A 189 -22.64 13.56 -4.88
C SER A 189 -23.26 13.87 -6.25
N THR A 190 -23.10 13.01 -7.26
CA THR A 190 -23.61 13.23 -8.63
C THR A 190 -25.05 12.75 -8.86
N THR A 191 -25.83 12.52 -7.80
CA THR A 191 -27.23 12.04 -7.88
C THR A 191 -28.28 13.07 -7.45
N ALA A 192 -28.07 14.35 -7.75
CA ALA A 192 -29.07 15.41 -7.56
C ALA A 192 -29.59 15.94 -8.91
#